data_AF-A0A0G0CEN5-F1
#
_entry.id   AF-A0A0G0CEN5-F1
#
_cell.length_a   1.000
_cell.length_b   1.000
_cell.length_c   1.000
_cell.angle_alpha   90.00
_cell.angle_beta   90.00
_cell.angle_gamma   90.00
#
_symmetry.space_group_name_H-M   'P 1'
#
loop_
_entity.id
_entity.type
_entity.pdbx_description
1 polymer ?
#
loop_
_entity_poly.entity_id
_entity_poly.type
_entity_poly.pdbx_seq_one_letter_code
_entity_poly.pdbx_strand_id
1 'polypeptide(L)'
;MKIHLYQIAVIIVSSLMIYQGLDRYFKKQKNQSFLKLLIRLIVWGGMIAIVIYPKASTSLAKFIGIEGNINAIILVGFILIFLIIFKLMNAIEHLEQQISILTRKDAIKKINDR
;
A
#
# COMPACT_ATOMS: atom_id res chain seq x y z
N MET A 1 -24.53 -17.78 12.07
CA MET A 1 -23.93 -16.46 11.76
C MET A 1 -25.07 -15.51 11.42
N LYS A 2 -25.32 -14.48 12.23
CA LYS A 2 -26.26 -13.41 11.83
C LYS A 2 -25.47 -12.49 10.92
N ILE A 3 -25.75 -12.56 9.61
CA ILE A 3 -25.13 -11.66 8.64
C ILE A 3 -25.78 -10.30 8.87
N HIS A 4 -25.00 -9.36 9.38
CA HIS A 4 -25.48 -8.01 9.58
C HIS A 4 -25.40 -7.23 8.26
N LEU A 5 -26.37 -6.36 8.01
CA LEU A 5 -26.49 -5.59 6.77
C LEU A 5 -25.20 -4.84 6.40
N TYR A 6 -24.47 -4.35 7.41
CA TYR A 6 -23.20 -3.64 7.22
C TYR A 6 -22.11 -4.53 6.61
N GLN A 7 -22.09 -5.84 6.91
CA GLN A 7 -21.09 -6.76 6.39
C GLN A 7 -21.24 -6.92 4.87
N ILE A 8 -22.48 -7.06 4.42
CA ILE A 8 -22.83 -7.17 2.99
C ILE A 8 -22.46 -5.88 2.27
N ALA A 9 -22.83 -4.72 2.84
CA ALA A 9 -22.51 -3.42 2.26
C ALA A 9 -20.99 -3.21 2.11
N VAL A 10 -20.21 -3.54 3.14
CA VAL A 10 -18.75 -3.40 3.12
C VAL A 10 -18.09 -4.33 2.11
N ILE A 11 -18.55 -5.58 1.98
CA ILE A 11 -18.04 -6.52 0.98
C ILE A 11 -18.30 -6.00 -0.44
N ILE A 12 -19.51 -5.52 -0.72
CA ILE A 12 -19.88 -5.00 -2.04
C ILE A 12 -19.03 -3.77 -2.40
N VAL A 13 -18.92 -2.81 -1.48
CA VAL A 13 -18.13 -1.58 -1.70
C VAL A 13 -16.64 -1.89 -1.88
N SER A 14 -16.10 -2.79 -1.05
CA SER A 14 -14.68 -3.16 -1.13
C SER A 14 -14.37 -3.89 -2.43
N SER A 15 -15.26 -4.78 -2.87
CA SER A 15 -15.11 -5.50 -4.14
C SER A 15 -15.18 -4.54 -5.34
N LEU A 16 -16.11 -3.59 -5.35
CA LEU A 16 -16.17 -2.52 -6.36
C LEU A 16 -14.89 -1.66 -6.38
N MET A 17 -14.36 -1.31 -5.22
CA MET A 17 -13.15 -0.50 -5.10
C MET A 17 -11.88 -1.23 -5.58
N ILE A 18 -11.80 -2.54 -5.36
CA ILE A 18 -10.74 -3.41 -5.89
C ILE A 18 -10.88 -3.54 -7.39
N TYR A 19 -12.08 -3.85 -7.88
CA TYR A 19 -12.36 -3.99 -9.31
C TYR A 19 -12.01 -2.72 -10.10
N GLN A 20 -12.45 -1.55 -9.63
CA GLN A 20 -12.06 -0.27 -10.23
C GLN A 20 -10.56 0.01 -10.16
N GLY A 21 -9.86 -0.51 -9.14
CA GLY A 21 -8.42 -0.38 -9.02
C GLY A 21 -7.67 -1.24 -10.05
N LEU A 22 -8.10 -2.48 -10.19
CA LEU A 22 -7.57 -3.42 -11.18
C LEU A 22 -7.85 -2.94 -12.61
N ASP A 23 -9.09 -2.57 -12.92
CA ASP A 23 -9.46 -2.07 -14.26
C ASP A 23 -8.64 -0.83 -14.66
N ARG A 24 -8.42 0.11 -13.73
CA ARG A 24 -7.57 1.29 -13.96
C ARG A 24 -6.09 0.96 -14.17
N TYR A 25 -5.58 -0.08 -13.51
CA TYR A 25 -4.21 -0.54 -13.69
C TYR A 25 -4.01 -1.26 -15.03
N PHE A 26 -4.92 -2.18 -15.39
CA PHE A 26 -4.87 -2.90 -16.67
C PHE A 26 -5.08 -1.96 -17.86
N LYS A 27 -5.90 -0.90 -17.71
CA LYS A 27 -6.07 0.14 -18.73
C LYS A 27 -4.86 1.09 -18.89
N LYS A 28 -3.73 0.84 -18.21
CA LYS A 28 -2.46 1.60 -18.32
C LYS A 28 -2.64 3.13 -18.29
N GLN A 29 -3.58 3.63 -17.49
CA GLN A 29 -3.74 5.08 -17.34
C GLN A 29 -2.46 5.67 -16.76
N LYS A 30 -1.89 6.67 -17.47
CA LYS A 30 -0.76 7.50 -16.99
C LYS A 30 -1.07 7.89 -15.55
N ASN A 31 -0.20 7.50 -14.60
CA ASN A 31 -0.24 7.78 -13.15
C ASN A 31 -0.69 6.64 -12.19
N GLN A 32 -0.93 5.42 -12.67
CA GLN A 32 -1.07 4.23 -11.81
C GLN A 32 0.29 3.56 -11.55
N SER A 33 0.82 3.68 -10.34
CA SER A 33 2.00 2.94 -9.89
C SER A 33 1.58 1.60 -9.29
N PHE A 34 2.38 0.55 -9.50
CA PHE A 34 2.19 -0.77 -8.88
C PHE A 34 1.94 -0.66 -7.36
N LEU A 35 2.63 0.26 -6.68
CA LEU A 35 2.42 0.57 -5.27
C LEU A 35 1.01 1.06 -4.93
N LYS A 36 0.40 1.90 -5.78
CA LYS A 36 -0.97 2.41 -5.55
C LYS A 36 -1.98 1.26 -5.62
N LEU A 37 -1.76 0.31 -6.53
CA LEU A 37 -2.58 -0.89 -6.65
C LEU A 37 -2.39 -1.81 -5.45
N LEU A 38 -1.14 -2.03 -5.03
CA LEU A 38 -0.78 -2.90 -3.92
C LEU A 38 -1.35 -2.37 -2.60
N ILE A 39 -1.22 -1.07 -2.31
CA ILE A 39 -1.84 -0.42 -1.15
C ILE A 39 -3.36 -0.59 -1.18
N ARG A 40 -3.98 -0.40 -2.35
CA ARG A 40 -5.43 -0.55 -2.52
C ARG A 40 -5.88 -1.99 -2.25
N LEU A 41 -5.14 -3.00 -2.73
CA LEU A 41 -5.41 -4.41 -2.46
C LEU A 41 -5.25 -4.76 -0.98
N ILE A 42 -4.22 -4.25 -0.31
CA ILE A 42 -4.02 -4.46 1.13
C ILE A 42 -5.17 -3.86 1.94
N VAL A 43 -5.54 -2.61 1.67
CA VAL A 43 -6.56 -1.89 2.45
C VAL A 43 -7.95 -2.52 2.27
N TRP A 44 -8.39 -2.70 1.03
CA TRP A 44 -9.73 -3.22 0.75
C TRP A 44 -9.81 -4.74 0.96
N GLY A 45 -8.72 -5.48 0.69
CA GLY A 45 -8.62 -6.90 1.02
C GLY A 45 -8.64 -7.14 2.54
N GLY A 46 -7.97 -6.28 3.31
CA GLY A 46 -8.02 -6.28 4.76
C GLY A 46 -9.43 -6.04 5.31
N MET A 47 -10.17 -5.08 4.74
CA MET A 47 -11.57 -4.83 5.13
C MET A 47 -12.48 -6.05 4.88
N ILE A 48 -12.32 -6.74 3.74
CA ILE A 48 -13.07 -7.97 3.45
C ILE A 48 -12.73 -9.06 4.46
N ALA A 49 -11.44 -9.26 4.77
CA ALA A 49 -10.99 -10.27 5.72
C ALA A 49 -11.56 -10.03 7.15
N ILE A 50 -11.58 -8.78 7.61
CA ILE A 50 -12.13 -8.39 8.92
C ILE A 50 -13.64 -8.67 8.98
N VAL A 51 -14.36 -8.42 7.88
CA VAL A 51 -15.81 -8.62 7.81
C VAL A 51 -16.21 -10.10 7.77
N ILE A 52 -15.46 -10.93 7.03
CA ILE A 52 -15.73 -12.37 6.91
C ILE A 52 -15.33 -13.12 8.19
N TYR A 53 -14.24 -12.71 8.83
CA TYR A 53 -13.75 -13.30 10.07
C TYR A 53 -13.72 -12.28 11.22
N PRO A 54 -14.88 -11.90 11.80
CA PRO A 54 -14.92 -10.96 12.92
C PRO A 54 -14.20 -11.50 14.16
N LYS A 55 -14.14 -12.83 14.34
CA LYS A 55 -13.32 -13.46 15.39
C LYS A 55 -11.82 -13.32 15.14
N ALA A 56 -11.38 -13.33 13.87
CA ALA A 56 -9.99 -13.05 13.53
C ALA A 56 -9.64 -11.59 13.82
N SER A 57 -10.59 -10.64 13.66
CA SER A 57 -10.39 -9.26 14.11
C SER A 57 -10.13 -9.18 15.63
N THR A 58 -10.89 -9.91 16.45
CA THR A 58 -10.64 -9.98 17.90
C THR A 58 -9.38 -10.75 18.29
N SER A 59 -9.01 -11.83 17.58
CA SER A 59 -7.78 -12.59 17.85
C SER A 59 -6.52 -11.88 17.32
N LEU A 60 -6.59 -11.20 16.18
CA LEU A 60 -5.53 -10.30 15.70
C LEU A 60 -5.40 -9.12 16.66
N ALA A 61 -6.51 -8.54 17.12
CA ALA A 61 -6.45 -7.50 18.14
C ALA A 61 -5.76 -8.01 19.41
N LYS A 62 -6.07 -9.21 19.91
CA LYS A 62 -5.40 -9.80 21.08
C LYS A 62 -3.94 -10.17 20.83
N PHE A 63 -3.60 -10.71 19.66
CA PHE A 63 -2.24 -11.12 19.29
C PHE A 63 -1.31 -9.92 19.04
N ILE A 64 -1.85 -8.87 18.42
CA ILE A 64 -1.15 -7.60 18.20
C ILE A 64 -1.17 -6.73 19.49
N GLY A 65 -1.92 -7.14 20.51
CA GLY A 65 -2.02 -6.45 21.80
C GLY A 65 -2.97 -5.24 21.80
N ILE A 66 -3.82 -5.06 20.80
CA ILE A 66 -4.87 -4.04 20.72
C ILE A 66 -6.02 -4.37 21.70
N GLU A 67 -5.73 -4.42 23.00
CA GLU A 67 -6.72 -4.24 24.06
C GLU A 67 -6.60 -2.81 24.58
N GLY A 68 -7.46 -1.90 24.08
CA GLY A 68 -7.53 -0.49 24.51
C GLY A 68 -7.34 0.55 23.39
N ASN A 69 -7.70 1.80 23.68
CA ASN A 69 -7.67 2.92 22.72
C ASN A 69 -6.24 3.41 22.39
N ILE A 70 -5.30 3.23 23.31
CA ILE A 70 -3.90 3.68 23.17
C ILE A 70 -3.15 2.83 22.12
N ASN A 71 -3.44 1.52 22.04
CA ASN A 71 -2.72 0.62 21.13
C ASN A 71 -3.15 0.75 19.67
N ALA A 72 -4.37 1.21 19.39
CA ALA A 72 -4.79 1.53 18.02
C ALA A 72 -3.99 2.72 17.45
N ILE A 73 -3.67 3.72 18.26
CA ILE A 73 -2.85 4.88 17.88
C ILE A 73 -1.42 4.44 17.56
N ILE A 74 -0.84 3.57 18.39
CA ILE A 74 0.50 3.01 18.18
C ILE A 74 0.54 2.19 16.88
N LEU A 75 -0.47 1.36 16.61
CA LEU A 75 -0.57 0.59 15.37
C LEU A 75 -0.65 1.49 14.14
N VAL A 76 -1.51 2.51 14.17
CA VAL A 76 -1.63 3.49 13.08
C VAL A 76 -0.32 4.24 12.88
N GLY A 77 0.35 4.63 13.98
CA GLY A 77 1.68 5.23 13.94
C GLY A 77 2.73 4.29 13.32
N PHE A 78 2.71 3.01 13.67
CA PHE A 78 3.61 2.00 13.12
C PHE A 78 3.39 1.77 11.62
N ILE A 79 2.13 1.69 11.19
CA ILE A 79 1.77 1.60 9.77
C ILE A 79 2.22 2.87 9.03
N LEU A 80 2.00 4.06 9.59
CA LEU A 80 2.44 5.33 9.00
C LEU A 80 3.97 5.37 8.86
N ILE A 81 4.71 4.96 9.88
CA ILE A 81 6.18 4.87 9.84
C ILE A 81 6.61 3.91 8.72
N PHE A 82 5.99 2.72 8.64
CA PHE A 82 6.27 1.77 7.57
C PHE A 82 6.02 2.37 6.17
N LEU A 83 4.90 3.08 5.98
CA LEU A 83 4.60 3.76 4.72
C LEU A 83 5.61 4.85 4.37
N ILE A 84 6.08 5.60 5.38
CA ILE A 84 7.13 6.62 5.19
C ILE A 84 8.45 5.96 4.79
N ILE A 85 8.84 4.86 5.44
CA ILE A 85 10.05 4.11 5.09
C ILE A 85 9.98 3.59 3.64
N PHE A 86 8.85 3.02 3.23
CA PHE A 86 8.66 2.61 1.84
C PHE A 86 8.77 3.78 0.86
N LYS A 87 8.21 4.95 1.20
CA LYS A 87 8.35 6.16 0.37
C LYS A 87 9.80 6.60 0.25
N LEU A 88 10.57 6.53 1.35
CA LEU A 88 11.99 6.89 1.35
C LEU A 88 12.83 5.91 0.52
N MET A 89 12.61 4.60 0.63
CA MET A 89 13.29 3.61 -0.22
C MET A 89 13.08 3.89 -1.71
N ASN A 90 11.85 4.14 -2.13
CA ASN A 90 11.57 4.46 -3.55
C ASN A 90 12.28 5.74 -4.00
N ALA A 91 12.37 6.75 -3.12
CA ALA A 91 13.07 7.99 -3.43
C ALA A 91 14.58 7.76 -3.57
N ILE A 92 15.17 6.94 -2.69
CA ILE A 92 16.58 6.54 -2.75
C ILE A 92 16.87 5.79 -4.05
N GLU A 93 16.05 4.81 -4.41
CA GLU A 93 16.21 4.06 -5.67
C GLU A 93 16.18 4.99 -6.89
N HIS A 94 15.28 5.97 -6.90
CA HIS A 94 15.20 6.97 -7.97
C HIS A 94 16.45 7.87 -8.02
N LEU A 95 16.97 8.27 -6.86
CA LEU A 95 18.20 9.05 -6.77
C LEU A 95 19.41 8.25 -7.26
N GLU A 96 19.53 6.98 -6.89
CA GLU A 96 20.59 6.09 -7.38
C GLU A 96 20.57 5.96 -8.91
N GLN A 97 19.39 5.79 -9.49
CA GLN A 97 19.22 5.76 -10.95
C GLN A 97 19.66 7.07 -11.60
N GLN A 98 19.28 8.22 -11.03
CA GLN A 98 19.66 9.53 -11.55
C GLN A 98 21.17 9.76 -11.47
N ILE A 99 21.81 9.39 -10.36
CA ILE A 99 23.26 9.48 -10.19
C ILE A 99 23.96 8.63 -11.25
N SER A 100 23.51 7.38 -11.45
CA SER A 100 24.07 6.49 -12.47
C SER A 100 23.99 7.09 -13.88
N ILE A 101 22.84 7.69 -14.24
CA ILE A 101 22.65 8.37 -15.52
C ILE A 101 23.58 9.59 -15.64
N LEU A 102 23.70 10.40 -14.58
CA LEU A 102 24.53 11.60 -14.57
C LEU A 102 26.01 11.24 -14.78
N THR A 103 26.52 10.27 -14.01
CA THR A 103 27.91 9.81 -14.11
C THR A 103 28.22 9.23 -15.49
N ARG A 104 27.29 8.48 -16.09
CA ARG A 104 27.44 7.95 -17.45
C ARG A 104 27.51 9.08 -18.49
N LYS A 105 26.65 10.10 -18.37
CA LYS A 105 26.67 11.27 -19.28
C LYS A 105 27.98 12.04 -19.15
N ASP A 106 28.45 12.27 -17.93
CA ASP A 106 29.71 12.98 -17.69
C ASP A 106 30.92 12.22 -18.24
N ALA A 107 30.93 10.89 -18.10
CA ALA A 107 31.97 10.03 -18.66
C ALA A 107 32.01 10.10 -20.20
N ILE A 108 30.85 9.99 -20.85
CA ILE A 108 30.74 10.08 -22.32
C ILE A 108 31.18 11.47 -22.80
N LYS A 109 30.74 12.54 -22.13
CA LYS A 109 31.13 13.91 -22.48
C LYS A 109 32.65 14.10 -22.43
N LYS A 110 33.30 13.62 -21.36
CA LYS A 110 34.77 13.68 -21.23
C LYS A 110 35.53 12.91 -22.32
N ILE A 111 34.95 11.85 -22.88
CA ILE A 111 35.54 11.10 -23.99
C ILE A 111 35.39 11.88 -25.30
N ASN A 112 34.25 12.53 -25.51
CA ASN A 112 33.94 13.22 -26.75
C ASN A 112 34.60 14.61 -26.86
N ASP A 113 34.95 15.23 -25.72
CA ASP A 113 35.66 16.51 -25.64
C ASP A 113 37.20 16.35 -25.74
N ARG A 114 37.71 15.14 -26.01
CA ARG A 114 39.13 14.84 -26.29
C ARG A 114 39.32 14.43 -27.74
#